data_AF-A0AAW1AKD7-F1
#
_entry.id   AF-A0AAW1AKD7-F1
#
_cell.length_a   1.000
_cell.length_b   1.000
_cell.length_c   1.000
_cell.angle_alpha   90.00
_cell.angle_beta   90.00
_cell.angle_gamma   90.00
#
_symmetry.space_group_name_H-M   'P 1'
#
loop_
_entity.id
_entity.type
_entity.pdbx_description
1 polymer ?
#
loop_
_entity_poly.entity_id
_entity_poly.type
_entity_poly.pdbx_seq_one_letter_code
_entity_poly.pdbx_strand_id
1 'polypeptide(L)'
;MNPQIMIVTVMAAASVAFFGFLAYRIRARSSDMDLLSVPPLEDNSTLDEDLKDILAFVPMKEVQEIIKRYMQYDAQIGDTVSFVNDQQRFIMREFQKMPEAGKLIAFLRKNGLNVDSWQEKIHCFWKTSPRFVKCDPSVAAGGLTVMINKILETVPLDELHELLRQKVKYSASFRRFLHVLRSKDFHEFCNALETNDVLHHHYFWAKEGGLEITFAIELFNELYVYLTQTLVA
;
A
#
# COMPACT_ATOMS: atom_id res chain seq x y z
N MET A 1 -8.79 -3.42 25.98
CA MET A 1 -7.88 -2.58 25.18
C MET A 1 -7.38 -3.41 24.03
N ASN A 2 -7.87 -3.18 22.80
CA ASN A 2 -7.64 -4.08 21.68
C ASN A 2 -6.47 -3.57 20.81
N PRO A 3 -5.31 -4.27 20.75
CA PRO A 3 -4.17 -3.91 19.91
C PRO A 3 -4.39 -4.21 18.40
N GLN A 4 -5.57 -4.67 17.98
CA GLN A 4 -5.91 -5.15 16.63
C GLN A 4 -6.16 -4.11 15.53
N ILE A 5 -5.78 -2.86 15.74
CA ILE A 5 -5.87 -1.83 14.70
C ILE A 5 -4.58 -1.04 14.79
N MET A 6 -3.46 -1.69 14.49
CA MET A 6 -2.14 -1.08 14.59
C MET A 6 -1.56 -0.84 13.20
N ILE A 7 -2.00 -1.54 12.15
CA ILE A 7 -1.25 -1.55 10.89
C ILE A 7 -2.08 -1.88 9.64
N VAL A 8 -3.10 -1.09 9.37
CA VAL A 8 -3.66 -0.98 8.00
C VAL A 8 -3.18 0.32 7.34
N THR A 9 -2.80 1.32 8.14
CA THR A 9 -2.50 2.66 7.61
C THR A 9 -1.03 2.88 7.25
N VAL A 10 -0.09 2.34 8.02
CA VAL A 10 1.35 2.65 7.82
C VAL A 10 1.97 1.90 6.63
N MET A 11 1.36 0.79 6.19
CA MET A 11 1.84 0.00 5.03
C MET A 11 1.04 0.17 3.76
N ALA A 12 0.03 1.05 3.77
CA ALA A 12 -0.40 1.63 2.52
C ALA A 12 0.84 2.29 1.88
N ALA A 13 1.64 3.09 2.59
CA ALA A 13 2.77 3.79 1.96
C ALA A 13 3.83 2.87 1.28
N ALA A 14 4.19 1.70 1.83
CA ALA A 14 5.21 0.84 1.20
C ALA A 14 4.65 -0.12 0.13
N SER A 15 3.48 -0.72 0.38
CA SER A 15 2.81 -1.58 -0.61
C SER A 15 2.14 -0.76 -1.71
N VAL A 16 1.61 0.41 -1.38
CA VAL A 16 0.92 1.29 -2.32
C VAL A 16 1.89 2.17 -3.10
N ALA A 17 3.04 2.56 -2.55
CA ALA A 17 4.11 3.13 -3.36
C ALA A 17 4.57 2.17 -4.47
N PHE A 18 4.67 0.89 -4.10
CA PHE A 18 5.04 -0.19 -5.00
C PHE A 18 3.95 -0.47 -6.06
N PHE A 19 2.70 -0.75 -5.67
CA PHE A 19 1.66 -0.99 -6.67
C PHE A 19 1.23 0.28 -7.44
N GLY A 20 1.48 1.47 -6.86
CA GLY A 20 1.20 2.77 -7.45
C GLY A 20 2.07 3.16 -8.63
N PHE A 21 3.35 2.79 -8.59
CA PHE A 21 4.21 3.01 -9.74
C PHE A 21 4.13 1.86 -10.76
N LEU A 22 3.82 0.62 -10.30
CA LEU A 22 3.43 -0.50 -11.18
C LEU A 22 2.31 -0.06 -12.12
N ALA A 23 1.28 0.60 -11.56
CA ALA A 23 0.18 1.22 -12.29
C ALA A 23 0.63 2.26 -13.33
N TYR A 24 1.47 3.22 -12.94
CA TYR A 24 2.00 4.26 -13.81
C TYR A 24 2.77 3.69 -15.01
N ARG A 25 3.60 2.66 -14.82
CA ARG A 25 4.38 2.04 -15.90
C ARG A 25 3.55 1.19 -16.86
N ILE A 26 2.51 0.51 -16.39
CA ILE A 26 1.64 -0.31 -17.23
C ILE A 26 0.70 0.57 -18.08
N ARG A 27 0.24 1.70 -17.52
CA ARG A 27 -0.61 2.67 -18.22
C ARG A 27 0.02 3.22 -19.51
N ALA A 28 1.35 3.23 -19.61
CA ALA A 28 2.07 3.62 -20.82
C ALA A 28 1.99 2.59 -21.97
N ARG A 29 1.29 1.45 -21.80
CA ARG A 29 1.39 0.30 -22.73
C ARG A 29 0.10 -0.47 -23.09
N SER A 30 -1.08 -0.14 -22.57
CA SER A 30 -2.25 -1.01 -22.74
C SER A 30 -3.14 -0.71 -23.97
N SER A 31 -3.54 -1.79 -24.66
CA SER A 31 -4.67 -1.88 -25.61
C SER A 31 -5.83 -2.66 -24.96
N ASP A 32 -7.06 -2.16 -25.10
CA ASP A 32 -8.26 -2.45 -24.29
C ASP A 32 -8.91 -3.84 -24.46
N MET A 33 -9.48 -4.40 -23.37
CA MET A 33 -10.55 -5.43 -23.37
C MET A 33 -11.24 -5.54 -21.98
N ASP A 34 -12.51 -5.11 -21.87
CA ASP A 34 -13.28 -4.98 -20.61
C ASP A 34 -13.56 -6.32 -19.90
N LEU A 35 -12.90 -6.55 -18.76
CA LEU A 35 -12.89 -7.80 -18.00
C LEU A 35 -13.99 -7.92 -16.93
N LEU A 36 -14.76 -6.87 -16.62
CA LEU A 36 -15.83 -6.94 -15.60
C LEU A 36 -17.13 -7.57 -16.09
N SER A 37 -17.27 -7.71 -17.41
CA SER A 37 -18.45 -8.31 -18.02
C SER A 37 -18.56 -9.83 -17.78
N VAL A 38 -17.51 -10.48 -17.26
CA VAL A 38 -17.50 -11.92 -16.98
C VAL A 38 -18.19 -12.21 -15.64
N PRO A 39 -19.26 -13.05 -15.62
CA PRO A 39 -19.97 -13.39 -14.39
C PRO A 39 -19.03 -13.94 -13.30
N PRO A 40 -19.31 -13.68 -12.02
CA PRO A 40 -18.61 -14.34 -10.92
C PRO A 40 -18.71 -15.86 -11.09
N LEU A 41 -17.59 -16.51 -11.37
CA LEU A 41 -17.47 -17.94 -11.10
C LEU A 41 -17.40 -18.04 -9.59
N GLU A 42 -18.37 -18.69 -8.96
CA GLU A 42 -18.27 -19.01 -7.53
C GLU A 42 -17.09 -19.96 -7.36
N ASP A 43 -16.02 -19.44 -6.76
CA ASP A 43 -14.86 -20.21 -6.31
C ASP A 43 -14.66 -19.98 -4.81
N ASN A 44 -13.92 -20.88 -4.16
CA ASN A 44 -13.61 -20.77 -2.72
C ASN A 44 -12.40 -19.86 -2.45
N SER A 45 -12.12 -18.89 -3.33
CA SER A 45 -10.97 -17.98 -3.19
C SER A 45 -11.09 -17.09 -1.95
N THR A 46 -9.94 -16.77 -1.37
CA THR A 46 -9.82 -15.82 -0.26
C THR A 46 -8.87 -14.68 -0.59
N LEU A 47 -9.13 -13.50 0.00
CA LEU A 47 -8.21 -12.36 -0.15
C LEU A 47 -6.82 -12.65 0.43
N ASP A 48 -6.70 -13.54 1.40
CA ASP A 48 -5.41 -13.94 1.96
C ASP A 48 -4.56 -14.71 0.95
N GLU A 49 -5.17 -15.63 0.19
CA GLU A 49 -4.52 -16.34 -0.92
C GLU A 49 -4.19 -15.37 -2.06
N ASP A 50 -5.12 -14.50 -2.45
CA ASP A 50 -4.88 -13.49 -3.48
C ASP A 50 -3.67 -12.61 -3.14
N LEU A 51 -3.58 -12.13 -1.90
CA LEU A 51 -2.47 -11.32 -1.44
C LEU A 51 -1.15 -12.11 -1.37
N LYS A 52 -1.18 -13.38 -0.95
CA LYS A 52 0.01 -14.24 -0.94
C LYS A 52 0.55 -14.48 -2.35
N ASP A 53 -0.34 -14.76 -3.31
CA ASP A 53 0.04 -14.98 -4.71
C ASP A 53 0.68 -13.73 -5.31
N ILE A 54 0.10 -12.55 -5.02
CA ILE A 54 0.67 -11.27 -5.43
C ILE A 54 2.05 -11.04 -4.80
N LEU A 55 2.20 -11.30 -3.50
CA LEU A 55 3.47 -11.09 -2.79
C LEU A 55 4.55 -12.11 -3.16
N ALA A 56 4.21 -13.23 -3.78
CA ALA A 56 5.19 -14.18 -4.31
C ALA A 56 6.06 -13.58 -5.43
N PHE A 57 5.59 -12.52 -6.09
CA PHE A 57 6.33 -11.78 -7.11
C PHE A 57 7.32 -10.78 -6.50
N VAL A 58 7.20 -10.49 -5.21
CA VAL A 58 8.08 -9.55 -4.52
C VAL A 58 9.27 -10.32 -3.95
N PRO A 59 10.52 -10.06 -4.40
CA PRO A 59 11.71 -10.69 -3.83
C PRO A 59 12.00 -10.08 -2.46
N MET A 60 11.26 -10.54 -1.45
CA MET A 60 11.20 -9.93 -0.11
C MET A 60 12.57 -9.66 0.50
N LYS A 61 13.55 -10.57 0.32
CA LYS A 61 14.90 -10.36 0.83
C LYS A 61 15.58 -9.16 0.19
N GLU A 62 15.49 -9.02 -1.12
CA GLU A 62 16.13 -7.92 -1.85
C GLU A 62 15.45 -6.58 -1.53
N VAL A 63 14.12 -6.56 -1.51
CA VAL A 63 13.32 -5.40 -1.11
C VAL A 63 13.67 -4.96 0.32
N GLN A 64 13.79 -5.90 1.26
CA GLN A 64 14.19 -5.59 2.63
C GLN A 64 15.59 -4.98 2.70
N GLU A 65 16.55 -5.48 1.92
CA GLU A 65 17.91 -4.92 1.89
C GLU A 65 17.95 -3.53 1.26
N ILE A 66 17.16 -3.26 0.22
CA ILE A 66 17.00 -1.91 -0.34
C ILE A 66 16.46 -0.96 0.74
N ILE A 67 15.35 -1.32 1.38
CA ILE A 67 14.73 -0.49 2.43
C ILE A 67 15.72 -0.22 3.56
N LYS A 68 16.41 -1.26 4.07
CA LYS A 68 17.40 -1.10 5.14
C LYS A 68 18.50 -0.11 4.78
N ARG A 69 19.06 -0.19 3.56
CA ARG A 69 20.12 0.74 3.12
C ARG A 69 19.62 2.17 3.13
N TYR A 70 18.43 2.42 2.58
CA TYR A 70 17.85 3.77 2.58
C TYR A 70 17.55 4.27 3.99
N MET A 71 16.98 3.43 4.86
CA MET A 71 16.73 3.79 6.27
C MET A 71 18.01 4.14 7.06
N GLN A 72 19.12 3.48 6.74
CA GLN A 72 20.40 3.70 7.43
C GLN A 72 21.18 4.89 6.87
N TYR A 73 21.10 5.13 5.56
CA TYR A 73 22.05 5.97 4.84
C TYR A 73 21.46 7.15 4.05
N ASP A 74 20.15 7.18 3.81
CA ASP A 74 19.47 8.32 3.18
C ASP A 74 18.84 9.21 4.25
N ALA A 75 19.23 10.49 4.29
CA ALA A 75 18.76 11.43 5.31
C ALA A 75 17.26 11.68 5.24
N GLN A 76 16.69 11.82 4.04
CA GLN A 76 15.26 12.07 3.86
C GLN A 76 14.43 10.87 4.31
N ILE A 77 14.90 9.65 4.05
CA ILE A 77 14.27 8.43 4.56
C ILE A 77 14.43 8.31 6.08
N GLY A 78 15.60 8.65 6.63
CA GLY A 78 15.84 8.72 8.07
C GLY A 78 14.84 9.64 8.78
N ASP A 79 14.66 10.85 8.26
CA ASP A 79 13.71 11.84 8.78
C ASP A 79 12.26 11.35 8.64
N THR A 80 11.92 10.72 7.52
CA THR A 80 10.59 10.10 7.30
C THR A 80 10.30 9.03 8.35
N VAL A 81 11.26 8.15 8.62
CA VAL A 81 11.13 7.07 9.62
C VAL A 81 10.99 7.66 11.02
N SER A 82 11.74 8.71 11.35
CA SER A 82 11.61 9.40 12.63
C SER A 82 10.22 10.00 12.80
N PHE A 83 9.74 10.73 11.80
CA PHE A 83 8.41 11.33 11.82
C PHE A 83 7.31 10.27 11.98
N VAL A 84 7.36 9.17 11.22
CA VAL A 84 6.39 8.08 11.34
C VAL A 84 6.43 7.47 12.75
N ASN A 85 7.61 7.27 13.32
CA ASN A 85 7.74 6.72 14.67
C ASN A 85 7.06 7.60 15.74
N ASP A 86 7.14 8.92 15.57
CA ASP A 86 6.55 9.90 16.48
C ASP A 86 5.03 10.02 16.29
N GLN A 87 4.57 10.03 15.03
CA GLN A 87 3.17 10.32 14.68
C GLN A 87 2.27 9.09 14.59
N GLN A 88 2.82 7.89 14.40
CA GLN A 88 2.05 6.66 14.14
C GLN A 88 0.91 6.42 15.14
N ARG A 89 1.12 6.71 16.44
CA ARG A 89 0.10 6.49 17.47
C ARG A 89 -1.08 7.45 17.36
N PHE A 90 -0.84 8.69 16.92
CA PHE A 90 -1.89 9.70 16.76
C PHE A 90 -2.72 9.41 15.52
N ILE A 91 -2.05 9.21 14.39
CA ILE A 91 -2.66 8.79 13.13
C ILE A 91 -3.52 7.56 13.39
N MET A 92 -3.00 6.55 14.10
CA MET A 92 -3.75 5.33 14.39
C MET A 92 -5.04 5.56 15.19
N ARG A 93 -5.01 6.43 16.20
CA ARG A 93 -6.19 6.74 17.00
C ARG A 93 -7.30 7.37 16.16
N GLU A 94 -6.94 8.15 15.14
CA GLU A 94 -7.93 8.73 14.23
C GLU A 94 -8.57 7.65 13.34
N PHE A 95 -7.77 6.75 12.75
CA PHE A 95 -8.30 5.62 11.99
C PHE A 95 -9.23 4.73 12.82
N GLN A 96 -8.91 4.49 14.10
CA GLN A 96 -9.75 3.70 15.00
C GLN A 96 -11.11 4.34 15.30
N LYS A 97 -11.20 5.68 15.23
CA LYS A 97 -12.44 6.42 15.47
C LYS A 97 -13.32 6.51 14.22
N MET A 98 -12.77 6.28 13.03
CA MET A 98 -13.49 6.37 11.76
C MET A 98 -14.38 5.14 11.54
N PRO A 99 -15.72 5.29 11.54
CA PRO A 99 -16.62 4.20 11.23
C PRO A 99 -16.35 3.58 9.85
N GLU A 100 -15.95 4.39 8.88
CA GLU A 100 -15.63 3.98 7.50
C GLU A 100 -14.42 3.05 7.46
N ALA A 101 -13.38 3.32 8.28
CA ALA A 101 -12.25 2.42 8.43
C ALA A 101 -12.68 1.06 9.03
N GLY A 102 -13.59 1.09 10.00
CA GLY A 102 -14.19 -0.11 10.58
C GLY A 102 -14.96 -0.95 9.55
N LYS A 103 -15.77 -0.30 8.69
CA LYS A 103 -16.47 -0.97 7.58
C LYS A 103 -15.49 -1.65 6.62
N LEU A 104 -14.42 -0.97 6.23
CA LEU A 104 -13.40 -1.50 5.32
C LEU A 104 -12.70 -2.73 5.93
N ILE A 105 -12.29 -2.66 7.20
CA ILE A 105 -11.67 -3.79 7.90
C ILE A 105 -12.64 -4.98 8.00
N ALA A 106 -13.91 -4.72 8.31
CA ALA A 106 -14.93 -5.76 8.38
C ALA A 106 -15.12 -6.45 7.01
N PHE A 107 -15.11 -5.68 5.92
CA PHE A 107 -15.15 -6.23 4.57
C PHE A 107 -13.94 -7.14 4.29
N LEU A 108 -12.72 -6.68 4.59
CA LEU A 108 -11.51 -7.46 4.37
C LEU A 108 -11.56 -8.81 5.11
N ARG A 109 -11.96 -8.80 6.39
CA ARG A 109 -12.13 -10.02 7.20
C ARG A 109 -13.22 -10.94 6.63
N LYS A 110 -14.37 -10.39 6.23
CA LYS A 110 -15.48 -11.16 5.64
C LYS A 110 -15.07 -11.86 4.35
N ASN A 111 -14.10 -11.31 3.61
CA ASN A 111 -13.58 -11.90 2.37
C ASN A 111 -12.31 -12.74 2.59
N GLY A 112 -12.09 -13.20 3.83
CA GLY A 112 -11.06 -14.17 4.16
C GLY A 112 -9.67 -13.57 4.42
N LEU A 113 -9.51 -12.25 4.44
CA LEU A 113 -8.22 -11.65 4.81
C LEU A 113 -8.00 -11.76 6.32
N ASN A 114 -6.90 -12.39 6.73
CA ASN A 114 -6.49 -12.40 8.13
C ASN A 114 -5.80 -11.07 8.50
N VAL A 115 -6.60 -10.03 8.69
CA VAL A 115 -6.13 -8.66 9.00
C VAL A 115 -5.18 -8.63 10.20
N ASP A 116 -5.46 -9.43 11.24
CA ASP A 116 -4.65 -9.44 12.45
C ASP A 116 -3.27 -10.06 12.20
N SER A 117 -3.18 -11.12 11.38
CA SER A 117 -1.90 -11.71 10.99
C SER A 117 -1.06 -10.77 10.11
N TRP A 118 -1.70 -10.11 9.13
CA TRP A 118 -1.00 -9.13 8.28
C TRP A 118 -0.50 -7.93 9.07
N GLN A 119 -1.31 -7.45 10.00
CA GLN A 119 -0.88 -6.45 10.95
C GLN A 119 0.37 -6.91 11.71
N GLU A 120 0.35 -8.07 12.36
CA GLU A 120 1.49 -8.52 13.16
C GLU A 120 2.79 -8.65 12.35
N LYS A 121 2.71 -9.18 11.12
CA LYS A 121 3.86 -9.28 10.21
C LYS A 121 4.49 -7.92 9.97
N ILE A 122 3.67 -6.90 9.76
CA ILE A 122 4.15 -5.55 9.55
C ILE A 122 4.75 -4.99 10.85
N HIS A 123 4.12 -5.28 12.00
CA HIS A 123 4.62 -4.77 13.29
C HIS A 123 6.03 -5.27 13.52
N CYS A 124 6.23 -6.56 13.27
CA CYS A 124 7.51 -7.22 13.35
C CYS A 124 8.52 -6.60 12.38
N PHE A 125 8.11 -6.34 11.13
CA PHE A 125 8.96 -5.65 10.15
C PHE A 125 9.40 -4.28 10.67
N TRP A 126 8.46 -3.41 11.07
CA TRP A 126 8.78 -2.06 11.54
C TRP A 126 9.62 -2.04 12.82
N LYS A 127 9.36 -2.96 13.76
CA LYS A 127 10.11 -3.10 15.01
C LYS A 127 11.56 -3.56 14.78
N THR A 128 11.79 -4.31 13.71
CA THR A 128 13.13 -4.81 13.33
C THR A 128 13.84 -3.91 12.32
N SER A 129 13.18 -2.83 11.89
CA SER A 129 13.77 -1.85 10.99
C SER A 129 15.00 -1.17 11.60
N PRO A 130 16.06 -0.94 10.80
CA PRO A 130 17.28 -0.34 11.30
C PRO A 130 17.05 1.14 11.63
N ARG A 131 17.85 1.67 12.56
CA ARG A 131 17.91 3.11 12.81
C ARG A 131 18.80 3.79 11.78
N PHE A 132 18.54 5.06 11.55
CA PHE A 132 19.44 5.93 10.79
C PHE A 132 20.84 5.91 11.41
N VAL A 133 21.86 5.80 10.57
CA VAL A 133 23.26 5.70 10.99
C VAL A 133 23.99 7.00 10.67
N LYS A 134 24.02 7.37 9.39
CA LYS A 134 24.66 8.58 8.86
C LYS A 134 24.17 8.82 7.44
N CYS A 135 24.21 10.05 6.96
CA CYS A 135 23.99 10.30 5.53
C CYS A 135 25.21 9.81 4.73
N ASP A 136 25.01 8.89 3.80
CA ASP A 136 26.05 8.38 2.89
C ASP A 136 25.50 8.23 1.47
N PRO A 137 25.59 9.29 0.64
CA PRO A 137 25.04 9.29 -0.72
C PRO A 137 25.68 8.26 -1.65
N SER A 138 26.84 7.71 -1.31
CA SER A 138 27.48 6.62 -2.07
C SER A 138 26.79 5.27 -1.87
N VAL A 139 26.04 5.12 -0.77
CA VAL A 139 25.31 3.90 -0.41
C VAL A 139 23.83 4.01 -0.76
N ALA A 140 23.19 5.13 -0.39
CA ALA A 140 21.79 5.40 -0.69
C ALA A 140 21.57 6.91 -0.82
N ALA A 141 20.86 7.30 -1.88
CA ALA A 141 20.49 8.69 -2.15
C ALA A 141 19.22 8.75 -3.00
N GLY A 142 18.59 9.92 -3.01
CA GLY A 142 17.43 10.22 -3.84
C GLY A 142 16.10 9.82 -3.23
N GLY A 143 16.07 9.54 -1.93
CA GLY A 143 14.82 9.57 -1.19
C GLY A 143 13.88 8.41 -1.45
N LEU A 144 12.60 8.67 -1.18
CA LEU A 144 11.52 7.69 -1.35
C LEU A 144 11.35 7.35 -2.82
N THR A 145 11.46 8.35 -3.70
CA THR A 145 11.38 8.16 -5.15
C THR A 145 12.39 7.15 -5.69
N VAL A 146 13.69 7.34 -5.42
CA VAL A 146 14.71 6.42 -5.92
C VAL A 146 14.64 5.06 -5.20
N MET A 147 14.31 5.04 -3.91
CA MET A 147 14.10 3.79 -3.17
C MET A 147 13.01 2.93 -3.81
N ILE A 148 11.85 3.52 -4.11
CA ILE A 148 10.71 2.82 -4.71
C ILE A 148 11.05 2.33 -6.12
N ASN A 149 11.69 3.16 -6.95
CA ASN A 149 12.14 2.75 -8.28
C ASN A 149 13.05 1.51 -8.21
N LYS A 150 14.01 1.51 -7.28
CA LYS A 150 14.89 0.34 -7.08
C LYS A 150 14.12 -0.90 -6.66
N ILE A 151 13.13 -0.78 -5.78
CA ILE A 151 12.29 -1.91 -5.37
C ILE A 151 11.54 -2.47 -6.59
N LEU A 152 11.01 -1.60 -7.45
CA LEU A 152 10.21 -2.00 -8.60
C LEU A 152 11.03 -2.65 -9.70
N GLU A 153 12.29 -2.26 -9.86
CA GLU A 153 13.24 -2.93 -10.75
C GLU A 153 13.48 -4.40 -10.36
N THR A 154 13.24 -4.77 -9.09
CA THR A 154 13.38 -6.16 -8.63
C THR A 154 12.17 -7.03 -8.94
N VAL A 155 11.03 -6.44 -9.29
CA VAL A 155 9.77 -7.17 -9.43
C VAL A 155 9.47 -7.42 -10.91
N PRO A 156 9.12 -8.66 -11.28
CA PRO A 156 8.59 -8.99 -12.60
C PRO A 156 7.20 -8.36 -12.79
N LEU A 157 7.17 -7.08 -13.16
CA LEU A 157 5.95 -6.26 -13.24
C LEU A 157 4.97 -6.74 -14.32
N ASP A 158 5.49 -7.23 -15.45
CA ASP A 158 4.66 -7.72 -16.56
C ASP A 158 3.95 -9.02 -16.17
N GLU A 159 4.66 -9.95 -15.52
CA GLU A 159 4.09 -11.19 -15.02
C GLU A 159 3.15 -10.95 -13.83
N LEU A 160 3.44 -9.97 -12.98
CA LEU A 160 2.53 -9.53 -11.92
C LEU A 160 1.25 -8.93 -12.49
N HIS A 161 1.34 -8.13 -13.57
CA HIS A 161 0.15 -7.62 -14.27
C HIS A 161 -0.71 -8.76 -14.79
N GLU A 162 -0.10 -9.76 -15.42
CA GLU A 162 -0.83 -10.93 -15.92
C GLU A 162 -1.50 -11.70 -14.78
N LEU A 163 -0.81 -11.94 -13.65
CA LEU A 163 -1.42 -12.53 -12.46
C LEU A 163 -2.66 -11.75 -12.03
N LEU A 164 -2.57 -10.42 -11.96
CA LEU A 164 -3.70 -9.58 -11.56
C LEU A 164 -4.88 -9.71 -12.53
N ARG A 165 -4.64 -9.81 -13.85
CA ARG A 165 -5.71 -10.09 -14.84
C ARG A 165 -6.34 -11.47 -14.61
N GLN A 166 -5.53 -12.49 -14.32
CA GLN A 166 -6.04 -13.82 -13.97
C GLN A 166 -6.88 -13.78 -12.69
N LYS A 167 -6.47 -13.00 -11.68
CA LYS A 167 -7.24 -12.78 -10.45
C LYS A 167 -8.57 -12.07 -10.72
N VAL A 168 -8.61 -11.07 -11.60
CA VAL A 168 -9.89 -10.47 -12.05
C VAL A 168 -10.80 -11.51 -12.67
N LYS A 169 -10.26 -12.40 -13.50
CA LYS A 169 -11.07 -13.39 -14.23
C LYS A 169 -11.58 -14.52 -13.35
N TYR A 170 -10.73 -15.03 -12.46
CA TYR A 170 -10.99 -16.29 -11.77
C TYR A 170 -11.23 -16.16 -10.28
N SER A 171 -10.68 -15.17 -9.58
CA SER A 171 -10.87 -15.01 -8.14
C SER A 171 -12.12 -14.19 -7.81
N ALA A 172 -13.10 -14.82 -7.16
CA ALA A 172 -14.29 -14.13 -6.68
C ALA A 172 -13.97 -13.16 -5.54
N SER A 173 -13.05 -13.49 -4.62
CA SER A 173 -12.62 -12.58 -3.55
C SER A 173 -11.95 -11.33 -4.10
N PHE A 174 -11.05 -11.49 -5.08
CA PHE A 174 -10.37 -10.36 -5.69
C PHE A 174 -11.33 -9.43 -6.41
N ARG A 175 -12.29 -9.95 -7.19
CA ARG A 175 -13.34 -9.14 -7.81
C ARG A 175 -14.19 -8.38 -6.79
N ARG A 176 -14.59 -9.03 -5.68
CA ARG A 176 -15.32 -8.34 -4.60
C ARG A 176 -14.49 -7.20 -4.02
N PHE A 177 -13.18 -7.38 -3.85
CA PHE A 177 -12.28 -6.31 -3.42
C PHE A 177 -12.25 -5.14 -4.41
N LEU A 178 -12.09 -5.40 -5.71
CA LEU A 178 -12.13 -4.35 -6.73
C LEU A 178 -13.48 -3.61 -6.78
N HIS A 179 -14.59 -4.33 -6.58
CA HIS A 179 -15.90 -3.72 -6.48
C HIS A 179 -16.02 -2.79 -5.27
N VAL A 180 -15.48 -3.19 -4.11
CA VAL A 180 -15.45 -2.32 -2.93
C VAL A 180 -14.62 -1.07 -3.14
N LEU A 181 -13.47 -1.14 -3.82
CA LEU A 181 -12.70 0.06 -4.15
C LEU A 181 -13.49 1.08 -4.98
N ARG A 182 -14.48 0.64 -5.75
CA ARG A 182 -15.38 1.51 -6.54
C ARG A 182 -16.68 1.87 -5.82
N SER A 183 -16.87 1.37 -4.61
CA SER A 183 -18.12 1.53 -3.87
C SER A 183 -18.23 2.89 -3.19
N LYS A 184 -19.47 3.26 -2.87
CA LYS A 184 -19.76 4.44 -2.05
C LYS A 184 -19.08 4.37 -0.68
N ASP A 185 -19.01 3.20 -0.05
CA ASP A 185 -18.37 3.04 1.26
C ASP A 185 -16.86 3.36 1.21
N PHE A 186 -16.17 3.01 0.11
CA PHE A 186 -14.76 3.36 -0.05
C PHE A 186 -14.58 4.85 -0.35
N HIS A 187 -15.48 5.46 -1.13
CA HIS A 187 -15.47 6.91 -1.32
C HIS A 187 -15.74 7.68 -0.02
N GLU A 188 -16.69 7.22 0.80
CA GLU A 188 -16.95 7.77 2.14
C GLU A 188 -15.70 7.65 3.04
N PHE A 189 -14.99 6.53 2.98
CA PHE A 189 -13.71 6.36 3.66
C PHE A 189 -12.66 7.38 3.21
N CYS A 190 -12.44 7.55 1.89
CA CYS A 190 -11.52 8.55 1.36
C CYS A 190 -11.90 9.97 1.82
N ASN A 191 -13.17 10.33 1.73
CA ASN A 191 -13.66 11.63 2.18
C ASN A 191 -13.42 11.83 3.69
N ALA A 192 -13.68 10.82 4.52
CA ALA A 192 -13.42 10.88 5.96
C ALA A 192 -11.93 11.12 6.28
N LEU A 193 -11.01 10.60 5.46
CA LEU A 193 -9.57 10.88 5.59
C LEU A 193 -9.25 12.34 5.24
N GLU A 194 -9.75 12.81 4.10
CA GLU A 194 -9.50 14.17 3.59
C GLU A 194 -10.07 15.25 4.51
N THR A 195 -11.22 15.00 5.13
CA THR A 195 -11.87 15.98 6.03
C THR A 195 -11.43 15.87 7.50
N ASN A 196 -10.52 14.96 7.85
CA ASN A 196 -10.07 14.81 9.24
C ASN A 196 -8.98 15.83 9.60
N ASP A 197 -9.32 16.81 10.44
CA ASP A 197 -8.43 17.89 10.86
C ASP A 197 -7.11 17.42 11.48
N VAL A 198 -7.13 16.33 12.27
CA VAL A 198 -5.93 15.79 12.93
C VAL A 198 -4.98 15.18 11.90
N LEU A 199 -5.52 14.40 10.95
CA LEU A 199 -4.73 13.87 9.84
C LEU A 199 -4.19 14.98 8.95
N HIS A 200 -5.00 16.00 8.66
CA HIS A 200 -4.58 17.19 7.91
C HIS A 200 -3.43 17.93 8.60
N HIS A 201 -3.48 18.04 9.93
CA HIS A 201 -2.41 18.64 10.72
C HIS A 201 -1.10 17.86 10.60
N HIS A 202 -1.15 16.52 10.70
CA HIS A 202 0.04 15.68 10.53
C HIS A 202 0.58 15.72 9.10
N TYR A 203 -0.29 15.75 8.09
CA TYR A 203 0.09 15.94 6.69
C TYR A 203 0.85 17.26 6.47
N PHE A 204 0.32 18.36 7.02
CA PHE A 204 0.95 19.67 6.94
C PHE A 204 2.37 19.65 7.51
N TRP A 205 2.55 19.14 8.73
CA TRP A 205 3.87 19.11 9.37
C TRP A 205 4.89 18.22 8.67
N ALA A 206 4.45 17.10 8.09
CA ALA A 206 5.34 16.27 7.29
C ALA A 206 5.81 17.00 6.03
N LYS A 207 4.91 17.72 5.36
CA LYS A 207 5.25 18.50 4.17
C LYS A 207 6.22 19.64 4.50
N GLU A 208 5.98 20.37 5.59
CA GLU A 208 6.90 21.40 6.09
C GLU A 208 8.26 20.81 6.50
N GLY A 209 8.28 19.57 6.99
CA GLY A 209 9.50 18.82 7.29
C GLY A 209 10.25 18.30 6.06
N GLY A 210 9.82 18.60 4.83
CA GLY A 210 10.47 18.15 3.60
C GLY A 210 10.29 16.66 3.30
N LEU A 211 9.34 16.00 3.97
CA LEU A 211 9.06 14.58 3.75
C LEU A 211 8.33 14.38 2.42
N GLU A 212 8.67 13.30 1.72
CA GLU A 212 8.13 12.95 0.41
C GLU A 212 6.69 12.38 0.47
N ILE A 213 5.81 13.00 1.27
CA ILE A 213 4.41 12.56 1.43
C ILE A 213 3.60 12.77 0.14
N THR A 214 3.86 13.83 -0.62
CA THR A 214 3.18 14.07 -1.89
C THR A 214 3.37 12.91 -2.85
N PHE A 215 4.62 12.44 -3.00
CA PHE A 215 4.95 11.29 -3.83
C PHE A 215 4.24 10.02 -3.33
N ALA A 216 4.21 9.77 -2.01
CA ALA A 216 3.49 8.62 -1.45
C ALA A 216 1.97 8.65 -1.77
N ILE A 217 1.35 9.83 -1.75
CA ILE A 217 -0.07 10.01 -2.10
C ILE A 217 -0.30 9.82 -3.60
N GLU A 218 0.58 10.36 -4.44
CA GLU A 218 0.50 10.19 -5.89
C GLU A 218 0.53 8.71 -6.29
N LEU A 219 1.43 7.94 -5.68
CA LEU A 219 1.47 6.50 -5.90
C LEU A 219 0.18 5.81 -5.44
N PHE A 220 -0.41 6.26 -4.32
CA PHE A 220 -1.71 5.74 -3.91
C PHE A 220 -2.81 5.98 -4.92
N ASN A 221 -2.85 7.17 -5.48
CA ASN A 221 -3.82 7.52 -6.49
C ASN A 221 -3.58 6.74 -7.78
N GLU A 222 -2.33 6.58 -8.22
CA GLU A 222 -2.00 5.77 -9.40
C GLU A 222 -2.38 4.30 -9.20
N LEU A 223 -2.12 3.72 -8.03
CA LEU A 223 -2.56 2.35 -7.71
C LEU A 223 -4.07 2.23 -7.82
N TYR A 224 -4.77 3.15 -7.14
CA TYR A 224 -6.22 3.16 -7.13
C TYR A 224 -6.78 3.21 -8.55
N VAL A 225 -6.26 4.14 -9.37
CA VAL A 225 -6.64 4.28 -10.77
C VAL A 225 -6.37 3.01 -11.55
N TYR A 226 -5.22 2.38 -11.40
CA TYR A 226 -4.94 1.13 -12.09
C TYR A 226 -5.86 -0.01 -11.67
N LEU A 227 -6.07 -0.24 -10.37
CA LEU A 227 -6.96 -1.31 -9.90
C LEU A 227 -8.41 -1.07 -10.32
N THR A 228 -8.85 0.18 -10.38
CA THR A 228 -10.26 0.54 -10.63
C THR A 228 -10.56 0.95 -12.06
N GLN A 229 -9.56 1.16 -12.91
CA GLN A 229 -9.76 1.58 -14.30
C GLN A 229 -8.94 0.69 -15.23
N THR A 230 -7.60 0.70 -15.11
CA THR A 230 -6.71 0.05 -16.10
C THR A 230 -6.70 -1.47 -16.06
N LEU A 231 -6.64 -2.08 -14.87
CA LEU A 231 -6.58 -3.54 -14.70
C LEU A 231 -7.85 -4.24 -15.24
N VAL A 232 -8.91 -3.46 -15.37
CA VAL A 232 -10.26 -3.96 -15.50
C VAL A 232 -10.92 -3.53 -16.82
N ALA A 233 -10.37 -2.49 -17.46
CA ALA A 233 -10.58 -2.14 -18.85
C ALA A 233 -9.90 -3.14 -19.80
#